data_AF-A0A182W332-F1
#
_entry.id   AF-A0A182W332-F1
#
_cell.length_a   1.000
_cell.length_b   1.000
_cell.length_c   1.000
_cell.angle_alpha   90.00
_cell.angle_beta   90.00
_cell.angle_gamma   90.00
#
_symmetry.space_group_name_H-M   'P 1'
#
loop_
_entity.id
_entity.type
_entity.pdbx_description
1 polymer ?
#
loop_
_entity_poly.entity_id
_entity_poly.type
_entity_poly.pdbx_seq_one_letter_code
_entity_poly.pdbx_strand_id
1 'polypeptide(L)'
;MYRVGDYVYVETSSTTPFQIRRIDELNKTPNGNVEAKVMCFYRRRDLPTPLVQLADKHQKLNSDGKLLSVHVRCYPCKMYISW
;
A
#
# COMPACT_ATOMS: atom_id res chain seq x y z
N MET A 1 -19.19 -2.65 -5.72
CA MET A 1 -18.56 -3.65 -4.83
C MET A 1 -17.08 -3.71 -5.17
N TYR A 2 -16.20 -3.54 -4.19
CA TYR A 2 -14.75 -3.70 -4.35
C TYR A 2 -14.36 -5.18 -4.40
N ARG A 3 -13.29 -5.51 -5.11
CA ARG A 3 -12.76 -6.86 -5.32
C ARG A 3 -11.27 -6.91 -5.01
N VAL A 4 -10.78 -8.13 -4.76
CA VAL A 4 -9.33 -8.38 -4.67
C VAL A 4 -8.67 -7.97 -5.98
N GLY A 5 -7.56 -7.23 -5.88
CA GLY A 5 -6.84 -6.67 -7.02
C GLY A 5 -7.20 -5.21 -7.32
N ASP A 6 -8.32 -4.68 -6.81
CA ASP A 6 -8.72 -3.30 -7.03
C ASP A 6 -7.75 -2.32 -6.35
N TYR A 7 -7.56 -1.17 -6.99
CA TYR A 7 -6.87 -0.02 -6.42
C TYR A 7 -7.88 0.91 -5.80
N VAL A 8 -7.67 1.26 -4.54
CA VAL A 8 -8.54 2.14 -3.77
C VAL A 8 -7.78 3.37 -3.30
N TYR A 9 -8.47 4.51 -3.32
CA TYR A 9 -8.01 5.73 -2.69
C TYR A 9 -8.47 5.72 -1.24
N VAL A 10 -7.54 5.92 -0.33
CA VAL A 10 -7.82 5.90 1.10
C VAL A 10 -7.43 7.23 1.71
N GLU A 11 -8.36 7.80 2.47
CA GLU A 11 -8.13 8.98 3.27
C GLU A 11 -7.50 8.58 4.60
N THR A 12 -6.34 9.16 4.91
CA THR A 12 -5.65 8.96 6.21
C THR A 12 -5.81 10.14 7.15
N SER A 13 -5.90 11.35 6.60
CA SER A 13 -6.26 12.56 7.32
C SER A 13 -6.82 13.58 6.34
N SER A 14 -7.65 14.51 6.82
CA SER A 14 -8.25 15.58 6.00
C SER A 14 -7.22 16.56 5.40
N THR A 15 -5.98 16.54 5.91
CA THR A 15 -4.88 17.42 5.49
C THR A 15 -3.87 16.72 4.58
N THR A 16 -3.93 15.40 4.46
CA THR A 16 -3.00 14.63 3.62
C THR A 16 -3.67 14.18 2.33
N PRO A 17 -2.96 14.20 1.19
CA PRO A 17 -3.52 13.68 -0.05
C PRO A 17 -3.85 12.19 0.07
N PHE A 18 -4.88 11.73 -0.64
CA PHE A 18 -5.29 10.33 -0.65
C PHE A 18 -4.12 9.38 -0.96
N GLN A 19 -4.09 8.27 -0.23
CA GLN A 19 -3.12 7.20 -0.44
C GLN A 19 -3.72 6.13 -1.35
N ILE A 20 -2.93 5.66 -2.31
CA ILE A 20 -3.32 4.54 -3.17
C ILE A 20 -2.95 3.25 -2.44
N ARG A 21 -3.91 2.32 -2.36
CA ARG A 21 -3.69 0.98 -1.82
C ARG A 21 -4.30 -0.05 -2.74
N ARG A 22 -3.68 -1.22 -2.87
CA ARG A 22 -4.24 -2.35 -3.63
C ARG A 22 -4.81 -3.37 -2.66
N ILE A 23 -6.02 -3.86 -2.93
CA ILE A 23 -6.64 -4.91 -2.14
C ILE A 23 -5.98 -6.25 -2.45
N ASP A 24 -5.38 -6.87 -1.44
CA ASP A 24 -4.71 -8.18 -1.54
C ASP A 24 -5.66 -9.29 -1.07
N GLU A 25 -6.39 -9.05 0.03
CA GLU A 25 -7.39 -9.98 0.56
C GLU A 25 -8.59 -9.21 1.13
N LEU A 26 -9.78 -9.78 1.01
CA LEU A 26 -11.02 -9.26 1.61
C LEU A 26 -11.64 -10.35 2.49
N ASN A 27 -11.82 -10.05 3.77
CA ASN A 27 -12.45 -10.93 4.74
C ASN A 27 -13.73 -10.29 5.26
N LYS A 28 -14.83 -11.04 5.27
CA LYS A 28 -16.10 -10.60 5.86
C LYS A 28 -16.20 -11.24 7.25
N THR A 29 -16.26 -10.40 8.27
CA THR A 29 -16.46 -10.86 9.64
C THR A 29 -17.92 -11.28 9.84
N PRO A 30 -18.21 -12.23 10.75
CA PRO A 30 -19.59 -12.65 11.05
C PRO A 30 -20.50 -11.52 11.55
N ASN A 31 -19.89 -10.47 12.10
CA ASN A 31 -20.59 -9.26 12.58
C ASN A 31 -21.00 -8.32 11.44
N GLY A 32 -20.69 -8.65 10.18
CA GLY A 32 -21.01 -7.85 9.00
C GLY A 32 -19.93 -6.86 8.57
N ASN A 33 -18.84 -6.70 9.34
CA ASN A 33 -17.74 -5.81 8.97
C ASN A 33 -16.88 -6.45 7.89
N VAL A 34 -16.33 -5.63 6.99
CA VAL A 34 -15.40 -6.06 5.93
C VAL A 34 -13.99 -5.60 6.30
N GLU A 35 -13.06 -6.54 6.44
CA GLU A 35 -11.65 -6.29 6.64
C GLU A 35 -10.91 -6.46 5.31
N ALA A 36 -10.11 -5.46 4.93
CA ALA A 36 -9.27 -5.52 3.74
C ALA A 36 -7.80 -5.56 4.15
N LYS A 37 -7.09 -6.60 3.72
CA LYS A 37 -5.63 -6.61 3.72
C LYS A 37 -5.19 -5.92 2.44
N VAL A 38 -4.42 -4.85 2.58
CA VAL A 38 -4.04 -4.00 1.47
C VAL A 38 -2.53 -3.84 1.37
N MET A 39 -2.04 -3.75 0.15
CA MET A 39 -0.68 -3.30 -0.15
C MET A 39 -0.67 -1.78 -0.29
N CYS A 40 0.16 -1.11 0.49
CA CYS A 40 0.26 0.35 0.48
C CYS A 40 1.27 0.85 -0.55
N PHE A 41 0.89 1.89 -1.30
CA PHE A 41 1.81 2.64 -2.14
C PHE A 41 2.16 3.96 -1.47
N TYR A 42 3.45 4.18 -1.25
CA TYR A 42 3.95 5.44 -0.70
C TYR A 42 4.60 6.25 -1.80
N ARG A 43 4.40 7.57 -1.77
CA ARG A 43 5.22 8.47 -2.56
C ARG A 43 6.59 8.56 -1.89
N ARG A 44 7.62 8.77 -2.70
CA ARG A 44 9.00 8.89 -2.22
C ARG A 44 9.18 9.92 -1.09
N ARG A 45 8.43 11.03 -1.15
CA ARG A 45 8.44 12.11 -0.13
C ARG A 45 7.76 11.74 1.19
N ASP A 46 6.84 10.78 1.17
CA ASP A 46 6.12 10.35 2.38
C ASP A 46 6.91 9.28 3.15
N LEU A 47 8.08 8.88 2.63
CA LEU A 47 8.88 7.79 3.14
C LEU A 47 10.12 8.33 3.89
N PRO A 48 10.49 7.76 5.06
CA PRO A 48 11.72 8.12 5.75
C PRO A 48 12.96 8.03 4.87
N THR A 49 13.86 9.00 4.98
CA THR A 49 15.12 9.08 4.21
C THR A 49 15.92 7.77 4.18
N PRO A 50 16.08 7.02 5.30
CA PRO A 50 16.80 5.74 5.27
C PRO A 50 16.15 4.70 4.35
N LEU A 51 14.81 4.65 4.30
CA LEU A 51 14.09 3.72 3.43
C LEU A 51 14.18 4.14 1.96
N VAL A 52 14.22 5.44 1.67
CA VAL A 52 14.44 5.97 0.32
C VAL A 52 15.84 5.58 -0.17
N GLN A 53 16.87 5.71 0.66
CA GLN A 53 18.24 5.30 0.32
C GLN A 53 18.34 3.80 0.05
N LEU A 54 17.66 2.99 0.88
CA LEU A 54 17.61 1.54 0.69
C LEU A 54 16.88 1.15 -0.60
N ALA A 55 15.77 1.84 -0.90
CA ALA A 55 15.03 1.68 -2.15
C ALA A 55 15.89 2.01 -3.38
N ASP A 56 16.61 3.13 -3.35
CA ASP A 56 17.52 3.53 -4.43
C ASP A 56 18.64 2.52 -4.65
N LYS A 57 19.20 1.95 -3.57
CA LYS A 57 20.25 0.93 -3.66
C LYS A 57 19.72 -0.34 -4.34
N HIS A 58 18.54 -0.81 -3.96
CA HIS A 58 17.93 -1.99 -4.57
C HIS A 58 17.45 -1.77 -6.01
N GLN A 59 17.03 -0.54 -6.36
CA GLN A 59 16.67 -0.19 -7.74
C GLN A 59 17.86 -0.28 -8.69
N LYS A 60 19.08 0.03 -8.24
CA LYS A 60 20.32 -0.04 -9.04
C LYS A 60 20.82 -1.47 -9.27
N LEU A 61 20.49 -2.41 -8.37
CA LEU A 61 20.98 -3.80 -8.42
C LEU A 61 20.19 -4.70 -9.39
N ASN A 62 18.94 -4.36 -9.71
CA ASN A 62 18.13 -5.13 -10.65
C ASN A 62 18.32 -4.60 -12.08
N SER A 63 19.43 -5.00 -12.71
CA SER A 63 19.79 -4.68 -14.10
C SER A 63 19.01 -5.48 -15.16
N ASP A 64 17.96 -6.22 -14.78
CA ASP A 64 17.16 -7.08 -15.67
C ASP A 64 15.98 -6.37 -16.35
N GLY A 65 15.99 -5.03 -16.44
CA GLY A 65 15.02 -4.26 -17.23
C GLY A 65 13.56 -4.33 -16.78
N LYS A 66 13.24 -5.02 -15.67
CA LYS A 66 11.91 -4.97 -15.07
C LYS A 66 11.81 -3.72 -14.20
N LEU A 67 10.98 -2.77 -14.65
CA LEU A 67 10.59 -1.58 -13.91
C LEU A 67 9.80 -1.98 -12.66
N LEU A 68 10.52 -2.45 -11.63
CA LEU A 68 9.92 -2.69 -10.33
C LEU A 68 9.77 -1.31 -9.69
N SER A 69 8.55 -0.80 -9.67
CA SER A 69 8.19 0.20 -8.65
C SER A 69 8.68 -0.36 -7.32
N VAL A 70 9.52 0.40 -6.60
CA VAL A 70 10.02 -0.06 -5.31
C VAL A 70 8.83 -0.11 -4.36
N HIS A 71 8.22 -1.29 -4.29
CA HIS A 71 7.12 -1.58 -3.40
C HIS A 71 7.72 -1.70 -2.00
N VAL A 72 7.68 -0.62 -1.25
CA VAL A 72 7.91 -0.69 0.20
C VAL A 72 6.72 -1.43 0.78
N ARG A 73 6.83 -2.77 0.87
CA ARG A 73 5.79 -3.61 1.44
C ARG A 73 5.79 -3.42 2.94
N CYS A 74 4.94 -2.52 3.41
CA CYS A 74 4.59 -2.41 4.82
C CYS A 74 3.66 -3.59 5.16
N TYR A 75 4.21 -4.68 5.72
CA TYR A 75 3.44 -5.78 6.29
C TYR A 75 3.22 -5.55 7.80
N PRO A 76 2.03 -5.79 8.36
CA PRO A 76 0.69 -5.57 7.84
C PRO A 76 -0.04 -4.49 8.69
N CYS A 77 -0.31 -3.32 8.11
CA CYS A 77 -1.33 -2.43 8.67
C CYS A 77 -2.70 -3.08 8.41
N LYS A 78 -3.24 -3.84 9.38
CA LYS A 78 -4.66 -4.22 9.38
C LYS A 78 -5.46 -2.92 9.47
N MET A 79 -5.91 -2.41 8.33
CA MET A 79 -6.75 -1.23 8.32
C MET A 79 -8.19 -1.70 8.25
N TYR A 80 -8.92 -1.53 9.35
CA TYR A 80 -10.37 -1.70 9.38
C TYR A 80 -10.97 -0.61 8.51
N ILE A 81 -11.39 -0.97 7.29
CA ILE A 81 -12.19 -0.08 6.45
C ILE A 81 -13.63 -0.27 6.94
N SER A 82 -13.99 0.42 8.02
CA SER A 82 -15.39 0.54 8.45
C SER A 82 -16.08 1.48 7.46
N TRP A 83 -17.03 0.96 6.70
CA TRP A 83 -18.05 1.77 6.02
C TRP A 83 -19.24 1.93 6.95
#